data_AF-A0A0D1WP45-F1
#
_entry.id   AF-A0A0D1WP45-F1
#
_cell.length_a   1.000
_cell.length_b   1.000
_cell.length_c   1.000
_cell.angle_alpha   90.00
_cell.angle_beta   90.00
_cell.angle_gamma   90.00
#
_symmetry.space_group_name_H-M   'P 1'
#
loop_
_entity.id
_entity.type
_entity.pdbx_description
1 polymer ?
#
loop_
_entity_poly.entity_id
_entity_poly.type
_entity_poly.pdbx_seq_one_letter_code
_entity_poly.pdbx_strand_id
1 'polypeptide(L)'
;MSSSQKPLALMAIIHPKTEEKRKQILSLLPKDFFRAPATNCTTWCYLSPSTRKGALKGLFPPSSPPIIIGLEIYTSPASLGYVQNASEFKSFMAQVESQDLYAKDEDQTAWYPTAGFLARSSTQTPPAGIAVLAKFVAKDGAENTKKLVEVLGNYCNWVRDNEPTTLTYCVLTRPKAPNEVLLFERYQDLAAIGAHGKTKEFKNMFKGTGPYLQGKLTRLEEFEEIDGSFVSNQPGGGASQPKL
;
A
#
# COMPACT_ATOMS: atom_id res chain seq x y z
N MET A 1 -10.33 27.88 11.19
CA MET A 1 -10.74 26.56 10.69
C MET A 1 -9.46 25.78 10.42
N SER A 2 -9.17 24.74 11.21
CA SER A 2 -7.97 23.91 11.03
C SER A 2 -8.00 23.28 9.64
N SER A 3 -7.01 23.59 8.79
CA SER A 3 -6.80 22.81 7.58
C SER A 3 -6.37 21.42 8.05
N SER A 4 -7.31 20.47 8.09
CA SER A 4 -6.96 19.08 8.33
C SER A 4 -5.96 18.67 7.25
N GLN A 5 -4.69 18.56 7.62
CA GLN A 5 -3.63 18.18 6.69
C GLN A 5 -4.01 16.82 6.10
N LYS A 6 -3.95 16.69 4.77
CA LYS A 6 -4.33 15.45 4.10
C LYS A 6 -3.32 14.35 4.46
N PRO A 7 -3.77 13.11 4.72
CA PRO A 7 -2.88 11.98 4.90
C PRO A 7 -1.92 11.82 3.71
N LEU A 8 -0.69 11.41 4.00
CA LEU A 8 0.33 11.11 3.00
C LEU A 8 0.69 9.64 3.09
N ALA A 9 0.65 8.95 1.95
CA ALA A 9 1.17 7.60 1.80
C ALA A 9 2.53 7.66 1.11
N LEU A 10 3.61 7.31 1.81
CA LEU A 10 4.92 7.07 1.21
C LEU A 10 4.96 5.63 0.71
N MET A 11 5.14 5.44 -0.59
CA MET A 11 5.47 4.15 -1.16
C MET A 11 6.97 4.14 -1.47
N ALA A 12 7.72 3.28 -0.80
CA ALA A 12 9.14 3.05 -1.02
C ALA A 12 9.35 1.69 -1.71
N ILE A 13 10.06 1.69 -2.84
CA ILE A 13 10.53 0.47 -3.48
C ILE A 13 11.99 0.29 -3.07
N ILE A 14 12.25 -0.73 -2.27
CA ILE A 14 13.58 -1.07 -1.78
C ILE A 14 14.17 -2.15 -2.69
N HIS A 15 15.45 -1.99 -3.03
CA HIS A 15 16.17 -2.83 -3.99
C HIS A 15 17.30 -3.59 -3.30
N PRO A 16 17.03 -4.69 -2.57
CA PRO A 16 18.08 -5.55 -2.03
C PRO A 16 19.08 -6.03 -3.11
N LYS A 17 20.37 -6.16 -2.76
CA LYS A 17 21.37 -6.75 -3.67
C LYS A 17 21.12 -8.22 -3.98
N THR A 18 20.70 -8.98 -2.97
CA THR A 18 20.43 -10.41 -3.05
C THR A 18 19.24 -10.80 -2.17
N GLU A 19 18.79 -12.04 -2.30
CA GLU A 19 17.74 -12.62 -1.46
C GLU A 19 18.14 -12.69 0.03
N GLU A 20 19.41 -12.97 0.31
CA GLU A 20 19.96 -12.95 1.68
C GLU A 20 19.93 -11.54 2.24
N LYS A 21 20.34 -10.55 1.44
CA LYS A 21 20.28 -9.13 1.81
C LYS A 21 18.83 -8.67 2.01
N ARG A 22 17.87 -9.18 1.22
CA ARG A 22 16.44 -8.94 1.45
C ARG A 22 16.01 -9.40 2.84
N LYS A 23 16.33 -10.64 3.22
CA LYS A 23 16.00 -11.18 4.55
C LYS A 23 16.63 -10.35 5.67
N GLN A 24 17.89 -9.93 5.48
CA GLN A 24 18.61 -9.08 6.42
C GLN A 24 17.90 -7.72 6.58
N ILE A 25 17.54 -7.04 5.49
CA ILE A 25 16.78 -5.78 5.54
C ILE A 25 15.47 -5.97 6.32
N LEU A 26 14.69 -7.01 6.01
CA LEU A 26 13.42 -7.29 6.70
C LEU A 26 13.60 -7.51 8.22
N SER A 27 14.73 -8.06 8.64
CA SER A 27 15.06 -8.24 10.06
C SER A 27 15.48 -6.95 10.77
N LEU A 28 16.00 -5.97 10.02
CA LEU A 28 16.46 -4.68 10.55
C LEU A 28 15.37 -3.60 10.57
N LEU A 29 14.24 -3.83 9.89
CA LEU A 29 13.15 -2.86 9.83
C LEU A 29 12.72 -2.41 11.25
N PRO A 30 12.63 -1.11 11.54
CA PRO A 30 12.39 -0.60 12.89
C PRO A 30 10.89 -0.64 13.24
N LYS A 31 10.31 -1.84 13.27
CA LYS A 31 8.85 -2.08 13.40
C LYS A 31 8.26 -1.40 14.63
N ASP A 32 8.92 -1.52 15.78
CA ASP A 32 8.43 -0.98 17.06
C ASP A 32 8.43 0.55 17.09
N PHE A 33 9.36 1.19 16.38
CA PHE A 33 9.38 2.64 16.26
C PHE A 33 8.10 3.16 15.60
N PHE A 34 7.65 2.51 14.51
CA PHE A 34 6.40 2.87 13.83
C PHE A 34 5.13 2.57 14.64
N ARG A 35 5.23 1.73 15.68
CA ARG A 35 4.14 1.50 16.64
C ARG A 35 3.98 2.62 17.65
N ALA A 36 4.97 3.52 17.80
CA ALA A 36 4.84 4.66 18.68
C ALA A 36 3.83 5.67 18.10
N PRO A 37 2.76 6.06 18.83
CA PRO A 37 1.78 7.03 18.34
C PRO A 37 2.40 8.38 17.93
N ALA A 38 3.56 8.75 18.52
CA ALA A 38 4.30 9.96 18.20
C ALA A 38 4.75 10.04 16.72
N THR A 39 4.93 8.90 16.04
CA THR A 39 5.26 8.88 14.61
C THR A 39 4.11 9.36 13.73
N ASN A 40 2.88 9.39 14.26
CA ASN A 40 1.67 9.66 13.49
C ASN A 40 1.49 8.73 12.28
N CYS A 41 2.14 7.57 12.31
CA CYS A 41 2.04 6.52 11.29
C CYS A 41 0.81 5.65 11.59
N THR A 42 -0.18 5.65 10.70
CA THR A 42 -1.40 4.83 10.84
C THR A 42 -1.28 3.50 10.09
N THR A 43 -0.35 3.41 9.14
CA THR A 43 -0.09 2.20 8.36
C THR A 43 1.40 2.08 8.14
N TRP A 44 1.94 0.92 8.49
CA TRP A 44 3.29 0.51 8.15
C TRP A 44 3.18 -0.89 7.59
N CYS A 45 3.09 -1.01 6.25
CA CYS A 45 2.82 -2.27 5.58
C CYS A 45 3.93 -2.57 4.59
N TYR A 46 4.71 -3.61 4.87
CA TYR A 46 5.79 -4.03 4.01
C TYR A 46 5.40 -5.31 3.28
N LEU A 47 5.78 -5.40 2.02
CA LEU A 47 5.31 -6.41 1.08
C LEU A 47 6.48 -7.02 0.32
N SER A 48 6.44 -8.33 0.10
CA SER A 48 7.31 -9.04 -0.85
C SER A 48 6.49 -9.60 -2.01
N PRO A 49 7.02 -9.62 -3.26
CA PRO A 49 6.31 -10.20 -4.39
C PRO A 49 5.85 -11.65 -4.08
N SER A 50 4.60 -11.97 -4.44
CA SER A 50 4.01 -13.27 -4.15
C SER A 50 4.76 -14.40 -4.87
N THR A 51 5.10 -15.44 -4.11
CA THR A 51 5.78 -16.63 -4.62
C THR A 51 4.81 -17.70 -5.11
N ARG A 52 3.51 -17.50 -4.85
CA ARG A 52 2.44 -18.44 -5.17
C ARG A 52 2.30 -18.67 -6.67
N LYS A 53 2.03 -19.91 -7.07
CA LYS A 53 1.70 -20.27 -8.45
C LYS A 53 0.43 -19.52 -8.91
N GLY A 54 0.53 -18.83 -10.05
CA GLY A 54 -0.58 -18.07 -10.64
C GLY A 54 -0.85 -16.71 -9.98
N ALA A 55 0.06 -16.21 -9.15
CA ALA A 55 0.02 -14.84 -8.65
C ALA A 55 0.06 -13.82 -9.80
N LEU A 56 -0.60 -12.67 -9.60
CA LEU A 56 -0.55 -11.54 -10.52
C LEU A 56 0.88 -10.95 -10.53
N LYS A 57 1.47 -10.76 -11.71
CA LYS A 57 2.86 -10.26 -11.88
C LYS A 57 2.94 -9.24 -13.00
N GLY A 58 2.71 -7.97 -12.67
CA GLY A 58 2.58 -6.91 -13.67
C GLY A 58 3.32 -5.62 -13.35
N LEU A 59 3.63 -5.30 -12.09
CA LEU A 59 4.32 -4.05 -11.78
C LEU A 59 5.82 -4.16 -12.07
N PHE A 60 6.40 -5.34 -11.84
CA PHE A 60 7.82 -5.59 -12.03
C PHE A 60 8.06 -6.66 -13.10
N PRO A 61 9.13 -6.54 -13.91
CA PRO A 61 9.57 -7.60 -14.81
C PRO A 61 9.84 -8.92 -14.05
N PRO A 62 9.58 -10.09 -14.65
CA PRO A 62 9.84 -11.38 -13.99
C PRO A 62 11.31 -11.62 -13.60
N SER A 63 12.24 -10.98 -14.31
CA SER A 63 13.69 -11.05 -14.05
C SER A 63 14.18 -9.96 -13.09
N SER A 64 13.26 -9.26 -12.41
CA SER A 64 13.67 -8.20 -11.49
C SER A 64 14.51 -8.78 -10.36
N PRO A 65 15.50 -8.03 -9.86
CA PRO A 65 16.16 -8.36 -8.60
C PRO A 65 15.11 -8.46 -7.47
N PRO A 66 15.46 -9.03 -6.30
CA PRO A 66 14.60 -8.99 -5.13
C PRO A 66 14.12 -7.56 -4.86
N ILE A 67 12.86 -7.44 -4.43
CA ILE A 67 12.21 -6.15 -4.16
C ILE A 67 11.46 -6.27 -2.83
N ILE A 68 11.42 -5.17 -2.08
CA ILE A 68 10.48 -4.99 -0.97
C ILE A 68 9.70 -3.71 -1.26
N ILE A 69 8.39 -3.73 -1.05
CA ILE A 69 7.56 -2.52 -1.12
C ILE A 69 7.18 -2.14 0.30
N GLY A 70 7.58 -0.95 0.74
CA GLY A 70 7.07 -0.32 1.94
C GLY A 70 5.94 0.64 1.59
N LEU A 71 4.77 0.48 2.22
CA LEU A 71 3.69 1.46 2.18
C LEU A 71 3.47 1.99 3.60
N GLU A 72 3.84 3.25 3.80
CA GLU A 72 3.73 3.96 5.06
C GLU A 72 2.70 5.07 4.91
N ILE A 73 1.70 5.13 5.80
CA ILE A 73 0.68 6.18 5.75
C ILE A 73 0.71 6.99 7.04
N TYR A 74 0.82 8.29 6.86
CA TYR A 74 0.93 9.28 7.91
C TYR A 74 -0.28 10.19 7.93
N THR A 75 -0.63 10.70 9.11
CA THR A 75 -1.71 11.69 9.25
C THR A 75 -1.40 13.00 8.53
N SER A 76 -0.13 13.31 8.29
CA SER A 76 0.29 14.49 7.55
C SER A 76 1.69 14.35 6.92
N PRO A 77 2.02 15.17 5.90
CA PRO A 77 3.38 15.22 5.35
C PRO A 77 4.47 15.60 6.37
N ALA A 78 4.14 16.40 7.39
CA ALA A 78 5.10 16.79 8.43
C ALA A 78 5.55 15.59 9.29
N SER A 79 4.67 14.60 9.46
CA SER A 79 4.96 13.38 10.23
C SER A 79 6.04 12.52 9.56
N LEU A 80 6.07 12.49 8.23
CA LEU A 80 7.16 11.83 7.48
C LEU A 80 8.50 12.51 7.78
N GLY A 81 8.54 13.84 7.80
CA GLY A 81 9.74 14.59 8.15
C GLY A 81 10.23 14.32 9.57
N TYR A 82 9.32 14.12 10.54
CA TYR A 82 9.66 13.68 11.88
C TYR A 82 10.32 12.29 11.88
N VAL A 83 9.70 11.31 11.22
CA VAL A 83 10.22 9.93 11.10
C VAL A 83 11.60 9.90 10.46
N GLN A 84 11.78 10.58 9.32
CA GLN A 84 13.06 10.60 8.60
C GLN A 84 14.19 11.24 9.42
N ASN A 85 13.85 12.08 10.39
CA ASN A 85 14.82 12.73 11.27
C ASN A 85 15.07 11.98 12.59
N ALA A 86 14.23 11.00 12.94
CA ALA A 86 14.36 10.23 14.17
C ALA A 86 15.63 9.36 14.19
N SER A 87 16.19 9.16 15.38
CA SER A 87 17.39 8.35 15.60
C SER A 87 17.22 6.93 15.10
N GLU A 88 16.07 6.32 15.37
CA GLU A 88 15.73 4.93 15.06
C GLU A 88 15.75 4.68 13.55
N PHE A 89 15.13 5.58 12.79
CA PHE A 89 15.14 5.52 11.33
C PHE A 89 16.55 5.77 10.77
N LYS A 90 17.27 6.77 11.29
CA LYS A 90 18.65 7.05 10.88
C LYS A 90 19.60 5.89 11.19
N SER A 91 19.43 5.23 12.34
CA SER A 91 20.20 4.05 12.71
C SER A 91 19.92 2.87 11.79
N PHE A 92 18.66 2.65 11.40
CA PHE A 92 18.32 1.66 10.37
C PHE A 92 19.02 1.97 9.04
N MET A 93 18.93 3.20 8.55
CA MET A 93 19.57 3.59 7.28
C MET A 93 21.10 3.48 7.35
N ALA A 94 21.71 3.85 8.47
CA ALA A 94 23.15 3.69 8.68
C ALA A 94 23.59 2.22 8.66
N GLN A 95 22.77 1.31 9.19
CA GLN A 95 23.02 -0.14 9.12
C GLN A 95 22.87 -0.69 7.70
N VAL A 96 21.85 -0.21 6.96
CA VAL A 96 21.65 -0.55 5.54
C VAL A 96 22.88 -0.18 4.73
N GLU A 97 23.41 1.02 4.94
CA GLU A 97 24.61 1.53 4.28
C GLU A 97 25.86 0.75 4.70
N SER A 98 26.12 0.61 6.00
CA SER A 98 27.34 -0.03 6.50
C SER A 98 27.44 -1.51 6.13
N GLN A 99 26.31 -2.17 5.92
CA GLN A 99 26.24 -3.59 5.54
C GLN A 99 26.04 -3.79 4.04
N ASP A 100 26.03 -2.69 3.26
CA ASP A 100 25.93 -2.68 1.80
C ASP A 100 24.72 -3.49 1.29
N LEU A 101 23.55 -3.22 1.87
CA LEU A 101 22.36 -4.06 1.67
C LEU A 101 21.61 -3.75 0.35
N TYR A 102 21.66 -2.51 -0.12
CA TYR A 102 20.87 -2.03 -1.27
C TYR A 102 21.70 -2.05 -2.55
N ALA A 103 21.10 -2.48 -3.66
CA ALA A 103 21.67 -2.42 -5.00
C ALA A 103 21.68 -0.99 -5.56
N LYS A 104 20.71 -0.18 -5.15
CA LYS A 104 20.56 1.24 -5.47
C LYS A 104 19.65 1.90 -4.44
N ASP A 105 19.59 3.22 -4.45
CA ASP A 105 18.68 4.00 -3.60
C ASP A 105 17.22 3.58 -3.77
N GLU A 106 16.42 3.80 -2.72
CA GLU A 106 14.99 3.53 -2.74
C GLU A 106 14.26 4.42 -3.75
N ASP A 107 13.32 3.85 -4.50
CA ASP A 107 12.39 4.66 -5.29
C ASP A 107 11.23 5.09 -4.37
N GLN A 108 11.31 6.31 -3.83
CA GLN A 108 10.30 6.87 -2.94
C GLN A 108 9.29 7.73 -3.68
N THR A 109 8.00 7.45 -3.48
CA THR A 109 6.91 8.19 -4.11
C THR A 109 5.82 8.53 -3.12
N ALA A 110 5.41 9.80 -3.10
CA ALA A 110 4.28 10.27 -2.30
C ALA A 110 2.97 10.08 -3.05
N TRP A 111 2.03 9.42 -2.38
CA TRP A 111 0.66 9.16 -2.78
C TRP A 111 -0.29 9.71 -1.72
N TYR A 112 -1.55 9.91 -2.11
CA TYR A 112 -2.56 10.50 -1.25
C TYR A 112 -3.82 9.63 -1.29
N PRO A 113 -4.22 9.03 -0.16
CA PRO A 113 -5.51 8.38 -0.03
C PRO A 113 -6.63 9.33 -0.49
N THR A 114 -7.39 8.91 -1.48
CA THR A 114 -8.40 9.75 -2.15
C THR A 114 -9.80 9.16 -2.05
N ALA A 115 -9.94 7.83 -2.00
CA ALA A 115 -11.21 7.15 -1.76
C ALA A 115 -11.01 5.76 -1.14
N GLY A 116 -12.08 5.18 -0.61
CA GLY A 116 -12.09 3.85 -0.01
C GLY A 116 -11.72 3.83 1.46
N PHE A 117 -11.12 2.73 1.93
CA PHE A 117 -10.80 2.52 3.34
C PHE A 117 -9.47 1.79 3.51
N LEU A 118 -8.71 2.17 4.54
CA LEU A 118 -7.47 1.50 4.94
C LEU A 118 -7.73 0.36 5.92
N ALA A 119 -8.41 0.67 7.02
CA ALA A 119 -8.83 -0.29 8.03
C ALA A 119 -10.35 -0.28 8.20
N ARG A 120 -10.92 -1.43 8.55
CA ARG A 120 -12.39 -1.61 8.72
C ARG A 120 -12.97 -0.96 9.98
N SER A 121 -12.16 -0.82 11.02
CA SER A 121 -12.56 -0.24 12.30
C SER A 121 -11.49 0.74 12.79
N SER A 122 -11.68 1.30 13.98
CA SER A 122 -10.66 2.11 14.66
C SER A 122 -9.45 1.29 15.15
N THR A 123 -9.55 -0.05 15.13
CA THR A 123 -8.47 -0.95 15.52
C THR A 123 -7.68 -1.41 14.31
N GLN A 124 -6.46 -1.88 14.55
CA GLN A 124 -5.66 -2.54 13.52
C GLN A 124 -6.43 -3.70 12.87
N THR A 125 -6.32 -3.81 11.55
CA THR A 125 -6.80 -4.99 10.80
C THR A 125 -5.85 -6.17 10.99
N PRO A 126 -6.36 -7.43 10.92
CA PRO A 126 -5.48 -8.59 10.89
C PRO A 126 -4.48 -8.54 9.70
N PRO A 127 -3.40 -9.33 9.73
CA PRO A 127 -2.52 -9.50 8.57
C PRO A 127 -3.31 -10.02 7.37
N ALA A 128 -2.94 -9.58 6.17
CA ALA A 128 -3.51 -10.07 4.93
C ALA A 128 -2.83 -11.38 4.53
N GLY A 129 -3.63 -12.35 4.07
CA GLY A 129 -3.09 -13.50 3.34
C GLY A 129 -2.64 -13.12 1.93
N ILE A 130 -3.19 -12.04 1.37
CA ILE A 130 -2.85 -11.50 0.05
C ILE A 130 -2.96 -9.99 0.04
N ALA A 131 -1.93 -9.32 -0.48
CA ALA A 131 -2.01 -7.92 -0.86
C ALA A 131 -1.93 -7.77 -2.39
N VAL A 132 -2.61 -6.76 -2.94
CA VAL A 132 -2.51 -6.40 -4.36
C VAL A 132 -2.26 -4.90 -4.49
N LEU A 133 -1.32 -4.55 -5.37
CA LEU A 133 -1.18 -3.20 -5.87
C LEU A 133 -1.66 -3.17 -7.33
N ALA A 134 -2.75 -2.47 -7.58
CA ALA A 134 -3.29 -2.26 -8.91
C ALA A 134 -3.01 -0.82 -9.36
N LYS A 135 -2.07 -0.66 -10.27
CA LYS A 135 -1.72 0.62 -10.89
C LYS A 135 -2.53 0.80 -12.17
N PHE A 136 -3.31 1.86 -12.20
CA PHE A 136 -4.07 2.33 -13.35
C PHE A 136 -3.43 3.58 -13.94
N VAL A 137 -3.57 3.73 -15.26
CA VAL A 137 -3.23 4.97 -15.96
C VAL A 137 -4.48 5.47 -16.65
N ALA A 138 -4.97 6.62 -16.23
CA ALA A 138 -6.07 7.32 -16.88
C ALA A 138 -5.63 7.85 -18.26
N LYS A 139 -6.59 8.00 -19.16
CA LYS A 139 -6.40 8.79 -20.38
C LYS A 139 -6.12 10.25 -20.01
N ASP A 140 -5.48 10.98 -20.91
CA ASP A 140 -5.09 12.36 -20.65
C ASP A 140 -6.28 13.26 -20.30
N GLY A 141 -6.02 14.22 -19.40
CA GLY A 141 -7.01 15.18 -18.91
C GLY A 141 -7.49 14.86 -17.50
N ALA A 142 -7.44 15.87 -16.63
CA ALA A 142 -7.78 15.74 -15.20
C ALA A 142 -9.18 15.17 -14.95
N GLU A 143 -10.12 15.42 -15.86
CA GLU A 143 -11.48 14.89 -15.77
C GLU A 143 -11.54 13.36 -15.91
N ASN A 144 -10.67 12.75 -16.73
CA ASN A 144 -10.61 11.29 -16.85
C ASN A 144 -10.11 10.64 -15.55
N THR A 145 -9.06 11.21 -14.93
CA THR A 145 -8.60 10.76 -13.61
C THR A 145 -9.70 10.92 -12.57
N LYS A 146 -10.40 12.06 -12.55
CA LYS A 146 -11.49 12.31 -11.60
C LYS A 146 -12.61 11.27 -11.73
N LYS A 147 -13.08 11.01 -12.96
CA LYS A 147 -14.12 10.01 -13.23
C LYS A 147 -13.66 8.59 -12.92
N LEU A 148 -12.39 8.26 -13.19
CA LEU A 148 -11.79 6.99 -12.79
C LEU A 148 -11.83 6.81 -11.27
N VAL A 149 -11.35 7.80 -10.52
CA VAL A 149 -11.35 7.80 -9.05
C VAL A 149 -12.77 7.72 -8.50
N GLU A 150 -13.74 8.39 -9.12
CA GLU A 150 -15.15 8.33 -8.73
C GLU A 150 -15.72 6.92 -8.88
N VAL A 151 -15.52 6.27 -10.03
CA VAL A 151 -15.99 4.89 -10.26
C VAL A 151 -15.34 3.91 -9.27
N LEU A 152 -14.01 4.01 -9.09
CA LEU A 152 -13.29 3.17 -8.12
C LEU A 152 -13.77 3.44 -6.70
N GLY A 153 -13.94 4.71 -6.31
CA GLY A 153 -14.40 5.10 -4.98
C GLY A 153 -15.80 4.59 -4.65
N ASN A 154 -16.73 4.66 -5.61
CA ASN A 154 -18.06 4.08 -5.47
C ASN A 154 -17.99 2.56 -5.25
N TYR A 155 -17.11 1.86 -5.98
CA TYR A 155 -16.89 0.45 -5.77
C TYR A 155 -16.23 0.15 -4.41
N CYS A 156 -15.30 0.99 -3.94
CA CYS A 156 -14.71 0.85 -2.61
C CYS A 156 -15.77 0.89 -1.49
N ASN A 157 -16.79 1.76 -1.61
CA ASN A 157 -17.90 1.79 -0.66
C ASN A 157 -18.66 0.46 -0.65
N TRP A 158 -18.97 -0.09 -1.83
CA TRP A 158 -19.62 -1.39 -1.93
C TRP A 158 -18.75 -2.52 -1.33
N VAL A 159 -17.45 -2.56 -1.63
CA VAL A 159 -16.50 -3.53 -1.05
C VAL A 159 -16.45 -3.43 0.48
N ARG A 160 -16.44 -2.22 1.03
CA ARG A 160 -16.50 -1.99 2.48
C ARG A 160 -17.77 -2.61 3.06
N ASP A 161 -18.90 -2.40 2.43
CA ASP A 161 -20.19 -2.77 3.02
C ASP A 161 -20.55 -4.25 2.78
N ASN A 162 -19.96 -4.91 1.75
CA ASN A 162 -20.37 -6.25 1.30
C ASN A 162 -19.29 -7.33 1.38
N GLU A 163 -18.01 -6.98 1.46
CA GLU A 163 -16.91 -7.96 1.46
C GLU A 163 -16.12 -7.96 2.79
N PRO A 164 -16.65 -8.48 3.91
CA PRO A 164 -16.03 -8.36 5.23
C PRO A 164 -14.59 -8.89 5.33
N THR A 165 -14.20 -9.79 4.42
CA THR A 165 -12.86 -10.40 4.34
C THR A 165 -11.87 -9.61 3.47
N THR A 166 -12.29 -8.51 2.85
CA THR A 166 -11.42 -7.52 2.19
C THR A 166 -10.98 -6.49 3.23
N LEU A 167 -9.75 -6.58 3.73
CA LEU A 167 -9.24 -5.83 4.87
C LEU A 167 -8.91 -4.37 4.55
N THR A 168 -8.47 -4.10 3.32
CA THR A 168 -8.12 -2.77 2.81
C THR A 168 -8.57 -2.67 1.36
N TYR A 169 -9.13 -1.52 0.98
CA TYR A 169 -9.45 -1.21 -0.40
C TYR A 169 -9.41 0.32 -0.59
N CYS A 170 -8.22 0.84 -0.90
CA CYS A 170 -7.92 2.26 -0.84
C CYS A 170 -7.36 2.77 -2.18
N VAL A 171 -8.04 3.76 -2.76
CA VAL A 171 -7.60 4.49 -3.95
C VAL A 171 -6.62 5.59 -3.52
N LEU A 172 -5.46 5.63 -4.14
CA LEU A 172 -4.46 6.67 -3.97
C LEU A 172 -4.17 7.38 -5.30
N THR A 173 -3.94 8.68 -5.22
CA THR A 173 -3.54 9.52 -6.35
C THR A 173 -2.24 10.24 -6.04
N ARG A 174 -1.54 10.76 -7.05
CA ARG A 174 -0.35 11.59 -6.83
C ARG A 174 -0.30 12.80 -7.77
N PRO A 175 -0.15 14.03 -7.25
CA PRO A 175 -0.09 15.24 -8.08
C PRO A 175 1.05 15.24 -9.10
N LYS A 176 2.19 14.59 -8.78
CA LYS A 176 3.37 14.51 -9.67
C LYS A 176 3.17 13.58 -10.88
N ALA A 177 2.13 12.75 -10.88
CA ALA A 177 1.73 11.94 -12.02
C ALA A 177 0.19 11.89 -12.06
N PRO A 178 -0.46 12.97 -12.53
CA PRO A 178 -1.90 13.19 -12.34
C PRO A 178 -2.79 12.18 -13.10
N ASN A 179 -2.23 11.40 -14.02
CA ASN A 179 -2.95 10.33 -14.71
C ASN A 179 -2.80 8.97 -14.01
N GLU A 180 -1.94 8.84 -13.00
CA GLU A 180 -1.75 7.58 -12.29
C GLU A 180 -2.67 7.48 -11.07
N VAL A 181 -3.34 6.33 -10.97
CA VAL A 181 -4.17 5.97 -9.83
C VAL A 181 -3.68 4.61 -9.33
N LEU A 182 -3.40 4.51 -8.03
CA LEU A 182 -3.01 3.27 -7.38
C LEU A 182 -4.16 2.78 -6.52
N LEU A 183 -4.44 1.50 -6.55
CA LEU A 183 -5.37 0.86 -5.64
C LEU A 183 -4.59 -0.15 -4.80
N PHE A 184 -4.64 0.08 -3.48
CA PHE A 184 -4.03 -0.80 -2.50
C PHE A 184 -5.12 -1.68 -1.89
N GLU A 185 -4.96 -2.98 -2.04
CA GLU A 185 -5.94 -3.98 -1.65
C GLU A 185 -5.27 -4.98 -0.70
N ARG A 186 -5.96 -5.32 0.38
CA ARG A 186 -5.57 -6.40 1.29
C ARG A 186 -6.75 -7.33 1.50
N TYR A 187 -6.52 -8.62 1.33
CA TYR A 187 -7.52 -9.67 1.48
C TYR A 187 -7.08 -10.63 2.56
N GLN A 188 -8.06 -11.14 3.31
CA GLN A 188 -7.80 -12.15 4.32
C GLN A 188 -7.13 -13.40 3.73
N ASP A 189 -7.55 -13.84 2.54
CA ASP A 189 -7.06 -15.05 1.90
C ASP A 189 -7.39 -15.11 0.38
N LEU A 190 -7.05 -16.24 -0.25
CA LEU A 190 -7.35 -16.54 -1.65
C LEU A 190 -8.84 -16.64 -1.97
N ALA A 191 -9.66 -17.07 -1.01
CA ALA A 191 -11.09 -17.17 -1.23
C ALA A 191 -11.72 -15.77 -1.31
N ALA A 192 -11.24 -14.82 -0.50
CA ALA A 192 -11.67 -13.44 -0.51
C ALA A 192 -11.40 -12.75 -1.86
N ILE A 193 -10.16 -12.78 -2.37
CA ILE A 193 -9.86 -12.22 -3.71
C ILE A 193 -10.57 -12.98 -4.83
N GLY A 194 -10.73 -14.30 -4.68
CA GLY A 194 -11.45 -15.14 -5.65
C GLY A 194 -12.95 -14.84 -5.72
N ALA A 195 -13.56 -14.45 -4.59
CA ALA A 195 -14.95 -13.98 -4.51
C ALA A 195 -15.08 -12.57 -5.08
N HIS A 196 -14.16 -11.67 -4.70
CA HIS A 196 -14.12 -10.27 -5.15
C HIS A 196 -14.25 -10.12 -6.67
N GLY A 197 -13.40 -10.82 -7.43
CA GLY A 197 -13.39 -10.74 -8.90
C GLY A 197 -14.62 -11.33 -9.61
N LYS A 198 -15.53 -11.99 -8.89
CA LYS A 198 -16.71 -12.68 -9.47
C LYS A 198 -18.02 -11.90 -9.30
N THR A 199 -18.03 -10.86 -8.48
CA THR A 199 -19.24 -10.08 -8.17
C THR A 199 -19.76 -9.36 -9.41
N LYS A 200 -21.05 -9.01 -9.43
CA LYS A 200 -21.62 -8.20 -10.52
C LYS A 200 -21.06 -6.78 -10.47
N GLU A 201 -20.77 -6.31 -9.27
CA GLU A 201 -20.27 -5.00 -8.93
C GLU A 201 -18.83 -4.83 -9.40
N PHE A 202 -17.97 -5.85 -9.27
CA PHE A 202 -16.65 -5.86 -9.88
C PHE A 202 -16.73 -5.70 -11.41
N LYS A 203 -17.63 -6.46 -12.06
CA LYS A 203 -17.85 -6.35 -13.51
C LYS A 203 -18.37 -4.97 -13.92
N ASN A 204 -19.25 -4.39 -13.12
CA ASN A 204 -19.79 -3.06 -13.35
C ASN A 204 -18.70 -1.98 -13.17
N MET A 205 -17.87 -2.10 -12.14
CA MET A 205 -16.70 -1.24 -11.91
C MET A 205 -15.74 -1.32 -13.10
N PHE A 206 -15.40 -2.53 -13.56
CA PHE A 206 -14.50 -2.71 -14.70
C PHE A 206 -15.05 -2.07 -15.99
N LYS A 207 -16.35 -2.25 -16.26
CA LYS A 207 -17.02 -1.57 -17.39
C LYS A 207 -17.04 -0.05 -17.22
N GLY A 208 -17.29 0.44 -16.01
CA GLY A 208 -17.37 1.87 -15.70
C GLY A 208 -16.03 2.59 -15.78
N THR A 209 -14.92 1.90 -15.48
CA THR A 209 -13.57 2.48 -15.55
C THR A 209 -12.99 2.47 -16.98
N GLY A 210 -13.40 1.52 -17.82
CA GLY A 210 -12.90 1.35 -19.19
C GLY A 210 -12.85 2.62 -20.07
N PRO A 211 -13.88 3.48 -20.10
CA PRO A 211 -13.86 4.74 -20.85
C PRO A 211 -12.74 5.70 -20.45
N TYR A 212 -12.27 5.65 -19.20
CA TYR A 212 -11.30 6.59 -18.64
C TYR A 212 -9.88 6.03 -18.56
N LEU A 213 -9.70 4.73 -18.81
CA LEU A 213 -8.44 4.02 -18.65
C LEU A 213 -7.66 3.86 -19.95
N GLN A 214 -6.34 3.91 -19.83
CA GLN A 214 -5.40 3.31 -20.76
C GLN A 214 -5.21 1.84 -20.36
N GLY A 215 -6.14 0.97 -20.76
CA GLY A 215 -6.18 -0.43 -20.30
C GLY A 215 -4.86 -1.20 -20.47
N LYS A 216 -4.12 -0.95 -21.57
CA LYS A 216 -2.81 -1.57 -21.83
C LYS A 216 -1.69 -1.14 -20.87
N LEU A 217 -1.90 -0.10 -20.07
CA LEU A 217 -0.95 0.38 -19.05
C LEU A 217 -1.37 0.00 -17.63
N THR A 218 -2.53 -0.64 -17.48
CA THR A 218 -2.96 -1.17 -16.18
C THR A 218 -2.05 -2.33 -15.79
N ARG A 219 -1.54 -2.31 -14.57
CA ARG A 219 -0.63 -3.33 -14.02
C ARG A 219 -1.12 -3.72 -12.63
N LEU A 220 -1.14 -5.01 -12.36
CA LEU A 220 -1.48 -5.56 -11.06
C LEU A 220 -0.35 -6.47 -10.62
N GLU A 221 -0.01 -6.40 -9.35
CA GLU A 221 0.91 -7.35 -8.75
C GLU A 221 0.41 -7.79 -7.39
N GLU A 222 0.55 -9.09 -7.15
CA GLU A 222 0.21 -9.75 -5.90
C GLU A 222 1.45 -9.83 -5.01
N PHE A 223 1.24 -9.57 -3.72
CA PHE A 223 2.28 -9.58 -2.71
C PHE A 223 1.85 -10.38 -1.48
N GLU A 224 2.87 -10.82 -0.75
CA GLU A 224 2.77 -11.36 0.60
C GLU A 224 3.06 -10.21 1.59
N GLU A 225 2.20 -10.05 2.60
CA GLU A 225 2.43 -9.08 3.67
C GLU A 225 3.49 -9.60 4.64
N ILE A 226 4.50 -8.77 4.93
CA ILE A 226 5.58 -9.10 5.84
C ILE A 226 5.09 -9.05 7.29
N ASP A 227 5.51 -10.03 8.09
CA ASP A 227 5.17 -10.10 9.51
C ASP A 227 5.60 -8.85 10.29
N GLY A 228 4.75 -8.45 11.24
CA GLY A 228 4.87 -7.22 12.02
C GLY A 228 4.31 -5.96 11.35
N SER A 229 3.92 -6.03 10.07
CA SER A 229 3.14 -4.99 9.40
C SER A 229 1.86 -4.65 10.16
N PHE A 230 1.37 -3.42 10.00
CA PHE A 230 0.03 -3.02 10.44
C PHE A 230 -0.64 -2.03 9.51
N VAL A 231 -1.96 -2.11 9.50
CA VAL A 231 -2.85 -1.12 8.89
C VAL A 231 -3.93 -0.78 9.91
N SER A 232 -4.08 0.50 10.22
CA SER A 232 -5.05 1.03 11.18
C SER A 232 -5.54 2.42 10.75
N ASN A 233 -6.60 2.87 11.41
CA ASN A 233 -7.06 4.27 11.34
C ASN A 233 -6.52 5.11 12.51
N GLN A 234 -5.67 4.54 13.37
CA GLN A 234 -5.06 5.20 14.52
C GLN A 234 -3.54 5.13 14.44
N PRO A 235 -2.81 6.21 14.85
CA PRO A 235 -1.36 6.17 14.95
C PRO A 235 -0.85 4.99 15.80
N GLY A 236 0.22 4.35 15.34
CA GLY A 236 0.83 3.21 16.01
C GLY A 236 0.05 1.88 15.93
N GLY A 237 -1.07 1.86 15.19
CA GLY A 237 -1.94 0.69 15.05
C GLY A 237 -3.20 0.72 15.92
N GLY A 238 -3.27 1.63 16.90
CA GLY A 238 -4.27 1.56 17.98
C GLY A 238 -3.95 0.40 18.93
N ALA A 239 -4.21 0.54 20.23
CA ALA A 239 -3.88 -0.49 21.22
C ALA A 239 -4.35 -1.88 20.74
N SER A 240 -3.41 -2.82 20.62
CA SER A 240 -3.70 -4.20 20.28
C SER A 240 -4.78 -4.71 21.23
N GLN A 241 -5.87 -5.27 20.69
CA GLN A 241 -6.80 -5.99 21.56
C GLN A 241 -6.01 -7.12 22.23
N PRO A 242 -6.11 -7.28 23.57
CA PRO A 242 -5.56 -8.47 24.20
C PRO A 242 -6.21 -9.69 23.54
N LYS A 243 -5.39 -10.68 23.19
CA LYS A 243 -5.87 -11.97 22.70
C LYS A 243 -6.92 -12.48 23.70
N LEU A 244 -8.15 -12.73 23.23
CA LEU A 244 -9.14 -13.52 23.96
C LEU A 244 -8.67 -14.98 24.04
#